data_AF-A0A1Q6XH35-F1
#
_entry.id   AF-A0A1Q6XH35-F1
#
_cell.length_a   1.000
_cell.length_b   1.000
_cell.length_c   1.000
_cell.angle_alpha   90.00
_cell.angle_beta   90.00
_cell.angle_gamma   90.00
#
_symmetry.space_group_name_H-M   'P 1'
#
loop_
_entity.id
_entity.type
_entity.pdbx_description
1 polymer ?
#
loop_
_entity_poly.entity_id
_entity_poly.type
_entity_poly.pdbx_seq_one_letter_code
_entity_poly.pdbx_strand_id
1 'polypeptide(L)'
;MIVASPPPLICIDPGHGTPPAIGRQTEPIGPGSGVLKIKDGGGAAGEAVVNLAIAKKTRTLLLARGYRVAMTRTGPVFRYRNGGTNTSLHGFQTLYPAWHKSWTDDIYARSLKAARLVQAAAVQATGAASLGLVKRTDLTGFNWADVPSILVECGFLSNPPERRLLQSSAYEWKLAHGLTAGAAAFTPLR
;
A
#
# COMPACT_ATOMS: atom_id res chain seq x y z
N MET A 1 -26.95 19.58 20.40
CA MET A 1 -26.35 19.60 19.05
C MET A 1 -25.81 18.23 18.74
N ILE A 2 -26.04 17.69 17.54
CA ILE A 2 -25.35 16.48 17.07
C ILE A 2 -24.04 16.94 16.44
N VAL A 3 -22.90 16.57 17.02
CA VAL A 3 -21.60 16.77 16.37
C VAL A 3 -21.46 15.68 15.33
N ALA A 4 -21.39 16.05 14.05
CA ALA A 4 -21.14 15.10 12.98
C ALA A 4 -19.79 14.42 13.17
N SER A 5 -19.74 13.09 13.02
CA SER A 5 -18.48 12.32 13.11
C SER A 5 -17.47 12.86 12.10
N PRO A 6 -16.18 13.03 12.48
CA PRO A 6 -15.17 13.55 11.57
C PRO A 6 -15.00 12.62 10.36
N PRO A 7 -14.65 13.15 9.16
CA PRO A 7 -14.43 12.34 7.98
C PRO A 7 -13.46 11.18 8.21
N PRO A 8 -13.65 10.03 7.54
CA PRO A 8 -12.73 8.90 7.59
C PRO A 8 -11.27 9.33 7.38
N LEU A 9 -10.39 8.78 8.22
CA LEU A 9 -8.95 8.91 8.07
C LEU A 9 -8.44 7.75 7.22
N ILE A 10 -7.79 8.06 6.10
CA ILE A 10 -7.07 7.09 5.28
C ILE A 10 -5.57 7.30 5.54
N CYS A 11 -4.90 6.25 5.99
CA CYS A 11 -3.45 6.18 6.08
C CYS A 11 -2.89 5.63 4.76
N ILE A 12 -1.91 6.32 4.16
CA ILE A 12 -1.19 5.84 3.00
C ILE A 12 0.24 5.53 3.42
N ASP A 13 0.70 4.30 3.20
CA ASP A 13 2.10 3.92 3.35
C ASP A 13 2.79 3.88 1.97
N PRO A 14 3.64 4.85 1.61
CA PRO A 14 4.43 4.77 0.40
C PRO A 14 5.59 3.81 0.67
N GLY A 15 5.41 2.55 0.28
CA GLY A 15 6.34 1.46 0.57
C GLY A 15 7.81 1.80 0.26
N HIS A 16 8.69 1.18 1.03
CA HIS A 16 10.14 1.40 1.03
C HIS A 16 10.59 2.82 1.40
N GLY A 17 11.90 3.04 1.36
CA GLY A 17 12.52 4.20 1.97
C GLY A 17 12.57 4.10 3.48
N THR A 18 12.12 3.01 4.12
CA THR A 18 12.62 2.64 5.45
C THR A 18 14.00 2.10 5.21
N PRO A 19 15.07 2.72 5.73
CA PRO A 19 16.34 2.39 5.12
C PRO A 19 17.06 1.18 5.79
N PRO A 20 17.51 0.14 5.04
CA PRO A 20 18.41 -0.97 5.40
C PRO A 20 19.71 -0.79 6.22
N ALA A 21 19.60 -0.21 7.41
CA ALA A 21 20.43 -0.42 8.59
C ALA A 21 19.53 -0.43 9.84
N ILE A 22 18.35 0.22 9.76
CA ILE A 22 17.14 -0.29 10.42
C ILE A 22 16.48 -1.38 9.57
N GLY A 23 16.26 -1.17 8.27
CA GLY A 23 15.51 -2.09 7.41
C GLY A 23 16.03 -3.54 7.39
N ARG A 24 17.36 -3.73 7.43
CA ARG A 24 18.03 -5.06 7.49
C ARG A 24 18.02 -5.72 8.87
N GLN A 25 17.62 -4.99 9.92
CA GLN A 25 17.31 -5.63 11.21
C GLN A 25 16.06 -6.49 11.05
N THR A 26 15.83 -7.37 12.01
CA THR A 26 14.62 -8.18 12.07
C THR A 26 13.59 -7.65 13.07
N GLU A 27 12.34 -8.07 12.90
CA GLU A 27 11.19 -7.78 13.77
C GLU A 27 10.23 -8.97 13.81
N PRO A 28 9.44 -9.17 14.88
CA PRO A 28 8.38 -10.17 14.91
C PRO A 28 7.33 -9.95 13.81
N ILE A 29 6.96 -11.02 13.09
CA ILE A 29 5.93 -10.94 12.04
C ILE A 29 4.54 -10.53 12.56
N GLY A 30 4.29 -10.63 13.87
CA GLY A 30 3.01 -10.37 14.52
C GLY A 30 3.17 -10.27 16.05
N PRO A 31 2.15 -9.78 16.79
CA PRO A 31 2.17 -9.64 18.25
C PRO A 31 2.51 -10.96 18.97
N GLY A 32 3.57 -10.95 19.78
CA GLY A 32 4.03 -12.13 20.52
C GLY A 32 4.68 -13.23 19.67
N SER A 33 4.92 -13.02 18.37
CA SER A 33 5.52 -14.03 17.50
C SER A 33 7.02 -14.23 17.76
N GLY A 34 7.43 -15.48 17.90
CA GLY A 34 8.85 -15.86 17.84
C GLY A 34 9.44 -15.90 16.41
N VAL A 35 8.58 -15.85 15.38
CA VAL A 35 9.02 -15.81 13.97
C VAL A 35 9.34 -14.36 13.59
N LEU A 36 10.56 -14.13 13.12
CA LEU A 36 11.05 -12.81 12.73
C LEU A 36 11.16 -12.67 11.20
N LYS A 37 10.97 -11.46 10.69
CA LYS A 37 11.29 -11.06 9.30
C LYS A 37 12.19 -9.85 9.27
N ILE A 38 12.84 -9.60 8.11
CA ILE A 38 13.50 -8.32 7.81
C ILE A 38 12.48 -7.16 7.87
N LYS A 39 12.83 -6.02 8.47
CA LYS A 39 11.90 -4.88 8.64
C LYS A 39 11.47 -4.30 7.29
N ASP A 40 12.46 -3.82 6.53
CA ASP A 40 12.33 -3.38 5.14
C ASP A 40 13.53 -3.93 4.37
N GLY A 41 13.29 -4.84 3.42
CA GLY A 41 14.34 -5.37 2.54
C GLY A 41 14.84 -4.36 1.50
N GLY A 42 14.13 -3.23 1.35
CA GLY A 42 14.15 -2.37 0.18
C GLY A 42 13.25 -2.89 -0.95
N GLY A 43 13.01 -2.01 -1.92
CA GLY A 43 12.35 -2.31 -3.18
C GLY A 43 13.24 -1.93 -4.36
N ALA A 44 12.81 -2.27 -5.57
CA ALA A 44 13.55 -2.12 -6.83
C ALA A 44 14.18 -0.72 -7.04
N ALA A 45 15.21 -0.64 -7.89
CA ALA A 45 15.89 0.63 -8.17
C ALA A 45 14.91 1.69 -8.73
N GLY A 46 14.58 2.70 -7.90
CA GLY A 46 13.59 3.76 -8.16
C GLY A 46 12.28 3.63 -7.37
N GLU A 47 12.02 2.51 -6.70
CA GLU A 47 10.70 2.18 -6.16
C GLU A 47 10.24 3.11 -5.02
N ALA A 48 11.12 3.39 -4.06
CA ALA A 48 10.81 4.32 -2.98
C ALA A 48 10.48 5.74 -3.47
N VAL A 49 10.84 6.10 -4.71
CA VAL A 49 10.50 7.39 -5.36
C VAL A 49 9.13 7.29 -6.03
N VAL A 50 8.90 6.24 -6.84
CA VAL A 50 7.62 5.98 -7.54
C VAL A 50 6.48 5.80 -6.54
N ASN A 51 6.66 4.97 -5.50
CA ASN A 51 5.68 4.77 -4.44
C ASN A 51 5.31 6.09 -3.76
N LEU A 52 6.28 7.00 -3.54
CA LEU A 52 6.03 8.31 -2.96
C LEU A 52 5.28 9.26 -3.91
N ALA A 53 5.57 9.20 -5.21
CA ALA A 53 4.89 10.02 -6.22
C ALA A 53 3.42 9.62 -6.38
N ILE A 54 3.14 8.31 -6.52
CA ILE A 54 1.77 7.76 -6.55
C ILE A 54 1.03 8.09 -5.24
N ALA A 55 1.65 7.88 -4.08
CA ALA A 55 1.04 8.15 -2.79
C ALA A 55 0.73 9.65 -2.56
N LYS A 56 1.59 10.57 -3.02
CA LYS A 56 1.34 12.01 -2.99
C LYS A 56 0.16 12.40 -3.88
N LYS A 57 0.09 11.88 -5.11
CA LYS A 57 -1.04 12.10 -6.03
C LYS A 57 -2.36 11.55 -5.46
N THR A 58 -2.31 10.36 -4.86
CA THR A 58 -3.45 9.73 -4.17
C THR A 58 -3.91 10.57 -2.98
N ARG A 59 -2.99 11.08 -2.15
CA ARG A 59 -3.31 12.03 -1.07
C ARG A 59 -4.01 13.28 -1.59
N THR A 60 -3.54 13.88 -2.70
CA THR A 60 -4.19 15.06 -3.31
C THR A 60 -5.63 14.75 -3.71
N LEU A 61 -5.89 13.62 -4.37
CA LEU A 61 -7.23 13.23 -4.84
C LEU A 61 -8.19 12.81 -3.72
N LEU A 62 -7.67 12.35 -2.58
CA LEU A 62 -8.44 12.04 -1.38
C LEU A 62 -8.76 13.30 -0.56
N LEU A 63 -7.79 14.20 -0.37
CA LEU A 63 -8.02 15.51 0.28
C LEU A 63 -9.03 16.34 -0.51
N ALA A 64 -8.90 16.39 -1.85
CA ALA A 64 -9.85 17.06 -2.74
C ALA A 64 -11.27 16.44 -2.74
N ARG A 65 -11.44 15.25 -2.16
CA ARG A 65 -12.75 14.62 -1.92
C ARG A 65 -13.30 14.85 -0.51
N GLY A 66 -12.53 15.42 0.41
CA GLY A 66 -12.94 15.64 1.81
C GLY A 66 -12.46 14.58 2.82
N TYR A 67 -11.62 13.62 2.41
CA TYR A 67 -11.03 12.65 3.35
C TYR A 67 -9.95 13.30 4.21
N ARG A 68 -9.80 12.82 5.44
CA ARG A 68 -8.58 13.06 6.24
C ARG A 68 -7.51 12.09 5.75
N VAL A 69 -6.28 12.56 5.52
CA VAL A 69 -5.21 11.71 4.97
C VAL A 69 -3.92 11.85 5.77
N ALA A 70 -3.47 10.73 6.35
CA ALA A 70 -2.14 10.58 6.94
C ALA A 70 -1.20 9.88 5.96
N MET A 71 0.11 10.14 6.07
CA MET A 71 1.15 9.39 5.36
C MET A 71 2.24 8.98 6.34
N THR A 72 2.73 7.75 6.24
CA THR A 72 3.84 7.23 7.05
C THR A 72 5.14 7.99 6.77
N ARG A 73 5.36 8.38 5.50
CA ARG A 73 6.40 9.32 5.07
C ARG A 73 5.91 10.28 3.97
N THR A 74 6.47 11.49 3.97
CA THR A 74 6.24 12.51 2.92
C THR A 74 7.53 12.85 2.14
N GLY A 75 8.69 12.41 2.64
CA GLY A 75 10.00 12.56 2.02
C GLY A 75 10.51 11.29 1.31
N PRO A 76 11.68 11.36 0.65
CA PRO A 76 12.27 10.22 -0.08
C PRO A 76 12.66 9.05 0.84
N VAL A 77 12.83 9.30 2.13
CA VAL A 77 13.17 8.30 3.15
C VAL A 77 12.33 8.52 4.42
N PHE A 78 12.04 7.44 5.16
CA PHE A 78 11.94 7.51 6.61
C PHE A 78 13.35 7.77 7.17
N ARG A 79 13.51 8.56 8.23
CA ARG A 79 14.86 8.96 8.70
C ARG A 79 15.62 7.84 9.44
N TYR A 80 16.27 6.87 8.73
CA TYR A 80 17.53 6.14 9.15
C TYR A 80 18.23 5.09 8.15
N ARG A 81 18.96 5.45 7.02
CA ARG A 81 20.00 4.69 6.14
C ARG A 81 19.91 3.12 5.85
N ASN A 82 19.84 2.38 4.69
CA ASN A 82 19.90 2.53 3.18
C ASN A 82 18.90 1.68 2.25
N GLY A 83 19.20 0.52 1.53
CA GLY A 83 18.30 -0.21 0.52
C GLY A 83 18.55 -1.73 0.07
N GLY A 84 17.72 -2.36 -0.86
CA GLY A 84 17.76 -3.77 -1.46
C GLY A 84 16.60 -4.21 -2.46
N THR A 85 16.62 -5.33 -3.27
CA THR A 85 15.71 -5.61 -4.48
C THR A 85 15.43 -7.09 -5.01
N ASN A 86 14.49 -7.31 -6.00
CA ASN A 86 14.27 -8.53 -6.88
C ASN A 86 13.66 -8.17 -8.29
N THR A 87 13.52 -9.09 -9.30
CA THR A 87 13.34 -8.71 -10.74
C THR A 87 12.40 -9.44 -11.75
N SER A 88 11.74 -10.59 -11.53
CA SER A 88 11.15 -11.38 -12.66
C SER A 88 9.67 -11.13 -13.09
N LEU A 89 8.93 -10.21 -12.46
CA LEU A 89 7.45 -10.15 -12.50
C LEU A 89 6.87 -9.00 -13.36
N HIS A 90 5.55 -8.99 -13.60
CA HIS A 90 4.76 -7.92 -14.27
C HIS A 90 3.26 -7.98 -13.89
N GLY A 91 2.53 -6.86 -13.85
CA GLY A 91 1.08 -6.74 -13.54
C GLY A 91 0.70 -6.18 -12.14
N PHE A 92 -0.59 -5.92 -11.90
CA PHE A 92 -1.11 -5.41 -10.60
C PHE A 92 -1.47 -6.53 -9.62
N GLN A 93 -1.00 -6.47 -8.37
CA GLN A 93 -1.37 -7.40 -7.30
C GLN A 93 -1.78 -6.64 -6.04
N THR A 94 -2.92 -6.98 -5.43
CA THR A 94 -3.29 -6.43 -4.12
C THR A 94 -3.20 -7.50 -3.04
N LEU A 95 -2.34 -7.26 -2.05
CA LEU A 95 -2.07 -8.12 -0.91
C LEU A 95 -3.00 -7.72 0.24
N TYR A 96 -3.44 -8.71 1.01
CA TYR A 96 -4.31 -8.50 2.20
C TYR A 96 -3.99 -9.51 3.32
N PRO A 97 -4.28 -9.19 4.59
CA PRO A 97 -4.12 -10.11 5.72
C PRO A 97 -4.82 -11.45 5.46
N ALA A 98 -4.14 -12.54 5.82
CA ALA A 98 -4.80 -13.78 6.17
C ALA A 98 -5.61 -13.61 7.48
N TRP A 99 -6.62 -14.45 7.67
CA TRP A 99 -7.27 -14.58 8.97
C TRP A 99 -6.32 -15.29 9.94
N HIS A 100 -6.05 -14.68 11.09
CA HIS A 100 -5.33 -15.26 12.22
C HIS A 100 -6.02 -14.82 13.50
N LYS A 101 -6.42 -15.79 14.33
CA LYS A 101 -7.12 -15.53 15.59
C LYS A 101 -6.31 -14.59 16.49
N SER A 102 -6.97 -13.60 17.08
CA SER A 102 -6.37 -12.58 17.95
C SER A 102 -5.30 -11.67 17.32
N TRP A 103 -5.11 -11.69 15.99
CA TRP A 103 -4.17 -10.82 15.26
C TRP A 103 -4.83 -10.03 14.12
N THR A 104 -5.75 -10.64 13.39
CA THR A 104 -6.36 -10.06 12.18
C THR A 104 -7.81 -10.50 11.95
N ASP A 105 -8.41 -11.22 12.90
CA ASP A 105 -9.73 -11.84 12.77
C ASP A 105 -10.88 -10.82 12.75
N ASP A 106 -10.66 -9.62 13.29
CA ASP A 106 -11.56 -8.46 13.23
C ASP A 106 -11.45 -7.68 11.90
N ILE A 107 -10.24 -7.51 11.35
CA ILE A 107 -10.01 -6.75 10.12
C ILE A 107 -10.17 -7.59 8.84
N TYR A 108 -9.94 -8.91 8.88
CA TYR A 108 -9.80 -9.79 7.72
C TYR A 108 -10.87 -9.56 6.62
N ALA A 109 -12.14 -9.64 6.99
CA ALA A 109 -13.25 -9.52 6.04
C ALA A 109 -13.36 -8.11 5.44
N ARG A 110 -13.00 -7.08 6.22
CA ARG A 110 -13.00 -5.67 5.77
C ARG A 110 -11.81 -5.40 4.85
N SER A 111 -10.62 -5.90 5.18
CA SER A 111 -9.42 -5.84 4.34
C SER A 111 -9.63 -6.55 3.00
N LEU A 112 -10.24 -7.74 2.98
CA LEU A 112 -10.60 -8.45 1.75
C LEU A 112 -11.64 -7.67 0.91
N LYS A 113 -12.60 -6.97 1.54
CA LYS A 113 -13.52 -6.06 0.83
C LYS A 113 -12.76 -4.88 0.20
N ALA A 114 -11.86 -4.23 0.95
CA ALA A 114 -11.03 -3.14 0.44
C ALA A 114 -10.16 -3.61 -0.74
N ALA A 115 -9.50 -4.76 -0.60
CA ALA A 115 -8.63 -5.34 -1.62
C ALA A 115 -9.35 -5.56 -2.95
N ARG A 116 -10.57 -6.14 -2.91
CA ARG A 116 -11.42 -6.34 -4.10
C ARG A 116 -11.75 -5.02 -4.80
N LEU A 117 -12.17 -4.00 -4.04
CA LEU A 117 -12.59 -2.71 -4.58
C LEU A 117 -11.42 -1.91 -5.16
N VAL A 118 -10.26 -1.94 -4.48
CA VAL A 118 -9.05 -1.21 -4.91
C VAL A 118 -8.38 -1.89 -6.10
N GLN A 119 -8.26 -3.22 -6.13
CA GLN A 119 -7.74 -3.95 -7.29
C GLN A 119 -8.60 -3.67 -8.54
N ALA A 120 -9.93 -3.75 -8.43
CA ALA A 120 -10.83 -3.51 -9.56
C ALA A 120 -10.71 -2.08 -10.10
N ALA A 121 -10.74 -1.07 -9.22
CA ALA A 121 -10.64 0.33 -9.61
C ALA A 121 -9.25 0.70 -10.16
N ALA A 122 -8.17 0.14 -9.61
CA ALA A 122 -6.81 0.33 -10.12
C ALA A 122 -6.64 -0.26 -11.53
N VAL A 123 -7.09 -1.49 -11.75
CA VAL A 123 -7.07 -2.15 -13.07
C VAL A 123 -7.90 -1.36 -14.09
N GLN A 124 -9.12 -0.94 -13.73
CA GLN A 124 -10.00 -0.16 -14.61
C GLN A 124 -9.39 1.21 -14.99
N ALA A 125 -8.76 1.92 -14.05
CA ALA A 125 -8.20 3.25 -14.31
C ALA A 125 -6.90 3.22 -15.14
N THR A 126 -6.19 2.10 -15.15
CA THR A 126 -4.86 1.96 -15.75
C THR A 126 -4.87 1.21 -17.08
N GLY A 127 -5.68 0.14 -17.17
CA GLY A 127 -5.75 -0.78 -18.30
C GLY A 127 -4.69 -1.90 -18.29
N ALA A 128 -3.95 -2.10 -17.19
CA ALA A 128 -2.93 -3.16 -17.11
C ALA A 128 -3.48 -4.50 -16.59
N ALA A 129 -2.68 -5.56 -16.72
CA ALA A 129 -3.05 -6.91 -16.31
C ALA A 129 -3.30 -7.02 -14.80
N SER A 130 -4.36 -7.74 -14.42
CA SER A 130 -4.69 -8.07 -13.03
C SER A 130 -4.08 -9.42 -12.65
N LEU A 131 -3.20 -9.43 -11.64
CA LEU A 131 -2.73 -10.65 -10.97
C LEU A 131 -3.67 -11.10 -9.83
N GLY A 132 -4.79 -10.40 -9.63
CA GLY A 132 -5.75 -10.70 -8.58
C GLY A 132 -5.29 -10.31 -7.18
N LEU A 133 -5.73 -11.10 -6.18
CA LEU A 133 -5.56 -10.80 -4.76
C LEU A 133 -4.73 -11.89 -4.07
N VAL A 134 -3.72 -11.49 -3.29
CA VAL A 134 -2.84 -12.42 -2.59
C VAL A 134 -2.99 -12.30 -1.07
N LYS A 135 -3.41 -13.40 -0.44
CA LYS A 135 -3.53 -13.52 1.01
C LYS A 135 -2.14 -13.71 1.62
N ARG A 136 -1.76 -12.93 2.64
CA ARG A 136 -0.43 -13.00 3.29
C ARG A 136 -0.54 -13.18 4.81
N THR A 137 0.29 -14.05 5.37
CA THR A 137 0.40 -14.36 6.81
C THR A 137 1.63 -13.75 7.47
N ASP A 138 2.53 -13.16 6.67
CA ASP A 138 3.93 -12.89 7.00
C ASP A 138 4.30 -11.40 7.00
N LEU A 139 3.34 -10.50 6.76
CA LEU A 139 3.57 -9.07 6.66
C LEU A 139 3.22 -8.33 7.95
N THR A 140 4.22 -7.70 8.58
CA THR A 140 4.07 -6.93 9.84
C THR A 140 2.94 -5.92 9.77
N GLY A 141 2.87 -5.12 8.69
CA GLY A 141 1.84 -4.09 8.48
C GLY A 141 0.42 -4.61 8.24
N PHE A 142 0.23 -5.94 8.21
CA PHE A 142 -1.08 -6.59 8.25
C PHE A 142 -1.35 -7.23 9.61
N ASN A 143 -0.37 -7.95 10.17
CA ASN A 143 -0.53 -8.70 11.43
C ASN A 143 -0.50 -7.83 12.70
N TRP A 144 -0.11 -6.56 12.59
CA TRP A 144 -0.11 -5.56 13.67
C TRP A 144 -1.14 -4.42 13.42
N ALA A 145 -2.16 -4.64 12.57
CA ALA A 145 -3.09 -3.60 12.15
C ALA A 145 -4.50 -3.78 12.72
N ASP A 146 -4.91 -2.90 13.64
CA ASP A 146 -6.28 -2.84 14.20
C ASP A 146 -7.29 -2.14 13.25
N VAL A 147 -6.91 -1.94 11.98
CA VAL A 147 -7.73 -1.29 10.95
C VAL A 147 -7.62 -2.01 9.60
N PRO A 148 -8.65 -1.95 8.72
CA PRO A 148 -8.60 -2.61 7.42
C PRO A 148 -7.39 -2.16 6.58
N SER A 149 -6.52 -3.11 6.25
CA SER A 149 -5.19 -2.88 5.69
C SER A 149 -4.98 -3.72 4.42
N ILE A 150 -4.37 -3.10 3.40
CA ILE A 150 -4.02 -3.71 2.11
C ILE A 150 -2.70 -3.10 1.60
N LEU A 151 -2.01 -3.81 0.71
CA LEU A 151 -0.82 -3.32 0.00
C LEU A 151 -1.02 -3.56 -1.50
N VAL A 152 -0.78 -2.55 -2.34
CA VAL A 152 -1.00 -2.64 -3.80
C VAL A 152 0.34 -2.58 -4.53
N GLU A 153 0.79 -3.72 -5.04
CA GLU A 153 1.93 -3.81 -5.95
C GLU A 153 1.51 -3.17 -7.29
N CYS A 154 2.11 -2.03 -7.60
CA CYS A 154 1.59 -1.13 -8.64
C CYS A 154 1.98 -1.51 -10.09
N GLY A 155 2.43 -2.74 -10.31
CA GLY A 155 3.29 -3.12 -11.44
C GLY A 155 4.76 -3.19 -11.03
N PHE A 156 5.59 -3.80 -11.86
CA PHE A 156 6.94 -4.20 -11.47
C PHE A 156 8.01 -3.39 -12.20
N LEU A 157 8.72 -2.55 -11.46
CA LEU A 157 9.80 -1.72 -12.00
C LEU A 157 10.94 -2.52 -12.65
N SER A 158 11.05 -3.82 -12.39
CA SER A 158 12.04 -4.66 -13.04
C SER A 158 11.74 -4.90 -14.53
N ASN A 159 10.46 -5.07 -14.88
CA ASN A 159 9.98 -5.19 -16.25
C ASN A 159 10.19 -3.85 -17.00
N PRO A 160 11.01 -3.77 -18.07
CA PRO A 160 11.36 -2.48 -18.66
C PRO A 160 10.18 -1.69 -19.27
N PRO A 161 9.18 -2.33 -19.94
CA PRO A 161 7.90 -1.69 -20.26
C PRO A 161 7.17 -1.08 -19.06
N GLU A 162 6.92 -1.86 -17.99
CA GLU A 162 6.19 -1.36 -16.81
C GLU A 162 7.01 -0.29 -16.06
N ARG A 163 8.34 -0.40 -16.02
CA ARG A 163 9.23 0.65 -15.49
C ARG A 163 8.97 2.00 -16.14
N ARG A 164 8.87 2.04 -17.48
CA ARG A 164 8.60 3.29 -18.23
C ARG A 164 7.21 3.86 -17.92
N LEU A 165 6.21 3.00 -17.73
CA LEU A 165 4.87 3.43 -17.30
C LEU A 165 4.93 4.00 -15.88
N LEU A 166 5.46 3.25 -14.93
CA LEU A 166 5.57 3.63 -13.51
C LEU A 166 6.39 4.89 -13.26
N GLN A 167 7.38 5.19 -14.10
CA GLN A 167 8.16 6.43 -14.06
C GLN A 167 7.49 7.59 -14.82
N SER A 168 6.34 7.37 -15.47
CA SER A 168 5.61 8.41 -16.19
C SER A 168 4.54 9.06 -15.32
N SER A 169 4.61 10.40 -15.19
CA SER A 169 3.71 11.18 -14.34
C SER A 169 2.22 10.97 -14.68
N ALA A 170 1.90 10.70 -15.94
CA ALA A 170 0.54 10.42 -16.41
C ALA A 170 -0.01 9.06 -15.92
N TYR A 171 0.81 8.01 -15.90
CA TYR A 171 0.40 6.70 -15.40
C TYR A 171 0.31 6.68 -13.86
N GLU A 172 1.24 7.35 -13.17
CA GLU A 172 1.11 7.59 -11.72
C GLU A 172 -0.19 8.32 -11.35
N TRP A 173 -0.70 9.21 -12.21
CA TRP A 173 -2.01 9.85 -12.04
C TRP A 173 -3.16 8.87 -12.27
N LYS A 174 -3.13 8.05 -13.34
CA LYS A 174 -4.13 6.96 -13.54
C LYS A 174 -4.21 6.04 -12.31
N LEU A 175 -3.04 5.66 -11.78
CA LEU A 175 -2.89 4.90 -10.54
C LEU A 175 -3.55 5.60 -9.36
N ALA A 176 -3.21 6.86 -9.11
CA ALA A 176 -3.80 7.64 -8.02
C ALA A 176 -5.33 7.79 -8.14
N HIS A 177 -5.86 7.92 -9.37
CA HIS A 177 -7.31 7.93 -9.61
C HIS A 177 -7.97 6.59 -9.26
N GLY A 178 -7.40 5.47 -9.71
CA GLY A 178 -7.91 4.11 -9.41
C GLY A 178 -7.87 3.79 -7.92
N LEU A 179 -6.73 4.04 -7.25
CA LEU A 179 -6.57 3.88 -5.80
C LEU A 179 -7.59 4.73 -5.02
N THR A 180 -7.78 5.98 -5.42
CA THR A 180 -8.76 6.90 -4.79
C THR A 180 -10.19 6.41 -4.99
N ALA A 181 -10.55 5.93 -6.18
CA ALA A 181 -11.89 5.43 -6.47
C ALA A 181 -12.21 4.16 -5.67
N GLY A 182 -11.28 3.21 -5.60
CA GLY A 182 -11.44 2.00 -4.80
C GLY A 182 -11.54 2.28 -3.29
N ALA A 183 -10.73 3.21 -2.77
CA ALA A 183 -10.81 3.66 -1.39
C ALA A 183 -12.17 4.32 -1.07
N ALA A 184 -12.65 5.19 -1.97
CA ALA A 184 -13.96 5.84 -1.81
C ALA A 184 -15.13 4.86 -1.90
N ALA A 185 -15.04 3.81 -2.71
CA ALA A 185 -16.03 2.74 -2.76
C ALA A 185 -16.01 1.84 -1.50
N PHE A 186 -14.86 1.74 -0.82
CA PHE A 186 -14.74 0.99 0.43
C PHE A 186 -15.26 1.76 1.65
N THR A 187 -14.91 3.05 1.76
CA THR A 187 -15.27 3.92 2.89
C THR A 187 -15.88 5.25 2.41
N PRO A 188 -17.09 5.25 1.83
CA PRO A 188 -17.73 6.47 1.35
C PRO A 188 -17.89 7.51 2.47
N LEU A 189 -17.83 8.79 2.09
CA LEU A 189 -18.19 9.89 2.99
C LEU A 189 -19.70 9.86 3.28
N ARG A 190 -20.08 10.51 4.39
CA ARG A 190 -21.44 10.70 4.88
C ARG A 190 -21.70 12.18 5.09
#